data_AF-A0A1H8REJ4-F1
#
_entry.id   AF-A0A1H8REJ4-F1
#
_cell.length_a   1.000
_cell.length_b   1.000
_cell.length_c   1.000
_cell.angle_alpha   90.00
_cell.angle_beta   90.00
_cell.angle_gamma   90.00
#
_symmetry.space_group_name_H-M   'P 1'
#
loop_
_entity.id
_entity.type
_entity.pdbx_description
1 polymer ?
#
loop_
_entity_poly.entity_id
_entity_poly.type
_entity_poly.pdbx_seq_one_letter_code
_entity_poly.pdbx_strand_id
1 'polypeptide(L)'
;MHRFYQGTEDVITLASVLFVSIAKNHPFLNANKRTAVVATSMFLLINGYELTAPGSDLVEVAVGVVTGEIDRDYLERFLYKWHHPLADLSLEGTDALRRLIERMVDRML
;
A
#
# COMPACT_ATOMS: atom_id res chain seq x y z
N MET A 1 21.01 -11.43 6.22
CA MET A 1 20.85 -10.52 5.06
C MET A 1 20.33 -9.19 5.58
N HIS A 2 21.22 -8.24 5.89
CA HIS A 2 20.82 -6.90 6.30
C HIS A 2 20.48 -6.09 5.04
N ARG A 3 19.19 -5.87 4.76
CA ARG A 3 18.78 -4.90 3.75
C ARG A 3 18.99 -3.52 4.37
N PHE A 4 20.05 -2.84 3.95
CA PHE A 4 20.32 -1.46 4.33
C PHE A 4 19.12 -0.60 3.93
N TYR A 5 18.49 0.07 4.91
CA TYR A 5 17.49 1.09 4.68
C TYR A 5 18.20 2.24 3.95
N GLN A 6 17.93 2.42 2.66
CA GLN A 6 18.66 3.35 1.78
C GLN A 6 18.48 4.84 2.14
N GLY A 7 18.00 5.18 3.33
CA GLY A 7 17.79 6.57 3.76
C GLY A 7 16.92 7.36 2.79
N THR A 8 15.93 6.72 2.16
CA THR A 8 15.02 7.37 1.22
C THR A 8 13.83 7.95 1.97
N GLU A 9 13.43 9.17 1.59
CA GLU A 9 12.20 9.84 2.04
C GLU A 9 11.06 9.69 1.01
N ASP A 10 11.31 8.99 -0.11
CA ASP A 10 10.28 8.74 -1.12
C ASP A 10 9.20 7.79 -0.58
N VAL A 11 8.01 8.34 -0.35
CA VAL A 11 6.87 7.64 0.23
C VAL A 11 6.44 6.44 -0.64
N ILE A 12 6.55 6.54 -1.96
CA ILE A 12 6.13 5.46 -2.87
C ILE A 12 7.13 4.31 -2.83
N THR A 13 8.43 4.61 -2.79
CA THR A 13 9.49 3.62 -2.57
C THR A 13 9.32 2.93 -1.21
N LEU A 14 9.04 3.68 -0.15
CA LEU A 14 8.81 3.10 1.18
C LEU A 14 7.55 2.21 1.21
N ALA A 15 6.49 2.62 0.52
CA ALA A 15 5.27 1.83 0.36
C ALA A 15 5.53 0.51 -0.39
N SER A 16 6.33 0.54 -1.46
CA SER A 16 6.70 -0.66 -2.23
C SER A 16 7.51 -1.65 -1.37
N VAL A 17 8.42 -1.14 -0.54
CA VAL A 17 9.22 -1.95 0.39
C VAL A 17 8.35 -2.57 1.48
N LEU A 18 7.40 -1.82 2.05
CA LEU A 18 6.46 -2.31 3.06
C LEU A 18 5.61 -3.46 2.49
N PHE A 19 5.05 -3.27 1.31
CA PHE A 19 4.25 -4.28 0.63
C PHE A 19 5.00 -5.60 0.48
N VAL A 20 6.20 -5.56 -0.12
CA VAL A 20 7.00 -6.76 -0.37
C VAL A 20 7.38 -7.46 0.94
N SER A 21 7.69 -6.67 1.97
CA SER A 21 8.06 -7.19 3.29
C SER A 21 6.92 -7.96 3.95
N ILE A 22 5.69 -7.48 3.86
CA ILE A 22 4.52 -8.20 4.40
C ILE A 22 4.13 -9.38 3.50
N ALA A 23 4.11 -9.18 2.18
CA ALA A 23 3.63 -10.19 1.25
C ALA A 23 4.53 -11.44 1.20
N LYS A 24 5.86 -11.26 1.25
CA LYS A 24 6.83 -12.35 1.01
C LYS A 24 7.45 -12.96 2.28
N ASN A 25 7.48 -12.25 3.41
CA ASN A 25 8.11 -12.77 4.62
C ASN A 25 7.16 -13.64 5.47
N HIS A 26 5.93 -13.87 5.01
CA HIS A 26 4.91 -14.66 5.71
C HIS A 26 4.77 -14.35 7.23
N PRO A 27 4.67 -13.08 7.64
CA PRO A 27 4.59 -12.71 9.06
C PRO A 27 3.30 -13.19 9.75
N PHE A 28 2.24 -13.51 8.98
CA PHE A 28 0.97 -14.00 9.49
C PHE A 28 0.69 -15.43 9.02
N LEU A 29 -0.10 -16.17 9.82
CA LEU A 29 -0.56 -17.52 9.50
C LEU A 29 -1.33 -17.57 8.16
N ASN A 30 -2.12 -16.54 7.87
CA ASN A 30 -2.84 -16.39 6.61
C ASN A 30 -3.02 -14.90 6.28
N ALA A 31 -3.58 -14.60 5.10
CA ALA A 31 -3.96 -13.28 4.63
C ALA A 31 -2.81 -12.32 4.34
N ASN A 32 -1.55 -12.76 4.32
CA ASN A 32 -0.36 -11.94 4.05
C ASN A 32 -0.53 -10.98 2.84
N LYS A 33 -1.06 -11.46 1.71
CA LYS A 33 -1.33 -10.63 0.52
C LYS A 33 -2.34 -9.51 0.78
N ARG A 34 -3.46 -9.83 1.42
CA ARG A 34 -4.51 -8.85 1.77
C ARG A 34 -3.97 -7.85 2.78
N THR A 35 -3.23 -8.32 3.78
CA THR A 35 -2.59 -7.45 4.77
C THR A 35 -1.55 -6.54 4.12
N ALA A 36 -0.77 -7.01 3.16
CA ALA A 36 0.18 -6.18 2.42
C ALA A 36 -0.51 -5.06 1.65
N VAL A 37 -1.60 -5.36 0.93
CA VAL A 37 -2.42 -4.36 0.22
C VAL A 37 -2.95 -3.32 1.20
N VAL A 38 -3.65 -3.74 2.26
CA VAL A 38 -4.25 -2.82 3.25
C VAL A 38 -3.19 -1.98 3.95
N ALA A 39 -2.10 -2.59 4.42
CA ALA A 39 -1.03 -1.86 5.11
C ALA A 39 -0.35 -0.83 4.20
N THR A 40 -0.15 -1.16 2.93
CA THR A 40 0.43 -0.25 1.94
C THR A 40 -0.51 0.92 1.64
N SER A 41 -1.80 0.66 1.45
CA SER A 41 -2.80 1.71 1.28
C SER A 41 -2.87 2.62 2.51
N MET A 42 -2.87 2.06 3.72
CA MET A 42 -2.86 2.85 4.97
C MET A 42 -1.58 3.66 5.13
N PHE A 43 -0.43 3.11 4.73
CA PHE A 43 0.84 3.83 4.78
C PHE A 43 0.84 5.04 3.84
N LEU A 44 0.37 4.88 2.60
CA LEU A 44 0.22 6.00 1.67
C LEU A 44 -0.71 7.07 2.24
N LEU A 45 -1.80 6.61 2.85
CA LEU A 45 -2.86 7.45 3.38
C LEU A 45 -2.42 8.37 4.52
N ILE A 46 -1.70 7.82 5.51
CA ILE A 46 -1.14 8.63 6.61
C ILE A 46 -0.03 9.59 6.13
N ASN A 47 0.53 9.34 4.94
CA ASN A 47 1.48 10.23 4.27
C ASN A 47 0.79 11.19 3.27
N GLY A 48 -0.54 11.27 3.28
CA GLY A 48 -1.30 12.23 2.46
C GLY A 48 -1.62 11.78 1.04
N TYR A 49 -1.52 10.48 0.75
CA TYR A 49 -1.82 9.91 -0.57
C TYR A 49 -2.90 8.84 -0.51
N GLU A 50 -3.85 8.88 -1.42
CA GLU A 50 -4.81 7.79 -1.63
C GLU A 50 -4.35 6.89 -2.77
N LEU A 51 -4.50 5.57 -2.61
CA LEU A 51 -4.29 4.59 -3.68
C LEU A 51 -5.63 4.25 -4.34
N THR A 52 -5.78 4.57 -5.63
CA THR A 52 -7.07 4.46 -6.35
C THR A 52 -7.12 3.33 -7.36
N ALA A 53 -6.14 2.42 -7.33
CA ALA A 53 -6.12 1.25 -8.19
C ALA A 53 -7.39 0.40 -8.02
N PRO A 54 -7.97 -0.15 -9.10
CA PRO A 54 -9.06 -1.11 -9.01
C PRO A 54 -8.69 -2.30 -8.11
N GLY A 55 -9.67 -2.84 -7.38
CA GLY A 55 -9.46 -4.00 -6.50
C GLY A 55 -8.91 -5.23 -7.26
N SER A 56 -9.33 -5.44 -8.51
CA SER A 56 -8.78 -6.49 -9.40
C SER A 56 -7.28 -6.33 -9.61
N ASP A 57 -6.84 -5.12 -9.95
CA ASP A 57 -5.45 -4.80 -10.25
C ASP A 57 -4.57 -4.98 -9.00
N LEU A 58 -5.09 -4.60 -7.83
CA LEU A 58 -4.41 -4.83 -6.54
C LEU A 58 -4.23 -6.31 -6.24
N VAL A 59 -5.23 -7.15 -6.55
CA VAL A 59 -5.13 -8.60 -6.38
C VAL A 59 -4.10 -9.19 -7.33
N GLU A 60 -4.13 -8.80 -8.61
CA GLU A 60 -3.18 -9.27 -9.62
C GLU A 60 -1.74 -8.90 -9.25
N VAL A 61 -1.51 -7.64 -8.86
CA VAL A 61 -0.19 -7.19 -8.42
C VAL A 61 0.28 -7.95 -7.17
N ALA A 62 -0.61 -8.16 -6.20
CA ALA A 62 -0.26 -8.91 -4.99
C ALA A 62 0.09 -10.37 -5.27
N VAL A 63 -0.59 -11.01 -6.22
CA VAL A 63 -0.26 -12.36 -6.67
C VAL A 63 1.09 -12.36 -7.39
N GLY A 64 1.28 -11.47 -8.38
CA GLY A 64 2.51 -11.41 -9.17
C GLY A 64 3.76 -11.14 -8.34
N VAL A 65 3.67 -10.31 -7.29
CA VAL A 65 4.80 -10.04 -6.37
C VAL A 65 5.19 -11.29 -5.59
N VAL A 66 4.21 -12.07 -5.15
CA VAL A 66 4.42 -13.30 -4.38
C VAL A 66 4.94 -14.43 -5.28
N THR A 67 4.41 -14.58 -6.51
CA THR A 67 4.89 -15.57 -7.48
C THR A 67 6.25 -15.19 -8.08
N GLY A 68 6.64 -13.91 -8.01
CA GLY A 68 7.89 -13.40 -8.55
C GLY A 68 7.81 -12.93 -10.01
N GLU A 69 6.61 -12.93 -10.60
CA GLU A 69 6.33 -12.36 -11.93
C GLU A 69 6.42 -10.83 -11.95
N ILE A 70 6.16 -10.20 -10.79
CA ILE A 70 6.26 -8.76 -10.59
C ILE A 70 7.39 -8.48 -9.60
N ASP A 71 8.37 -7.69 -10.03
CA ASP A 71 9.43 -7.19 -9.16
C ASP A 71 9.00 -5.92 -8.39
N ARG A 72 9.83 -5.50 -7.44
CA ARG A 72 9.56 -4.32 -6.61
C ARG A 72 9.49 -3.04 -7.44
N ASP A 73 10.28 -2.93 -8.51
CA ASP A 73 10.36 -1.71 -9.30
C ASP A 73 9.11 -1.54 -10.19
N TYR A 74 8.53 -2.64 -10.67
CA TYR A 74 7.19 -2.63 -11.26
C TYR A 74 6.13 -2.26 -10.22
N LEU A 75 6.15 -2.86 -9.03
CA LEU A 75 5.22 -2.52 -7.96
C LEU A 75 5.30 -1.02 -7.60
N GLU A 76 6.50 -0.47 -7.49
CA GLU A 76 6.71 0.95 -7.20
C GLU A 76 6.11 1.85 -8.28
N ARG A 77 6.32 1.52 -9.56
CA ARG A 77 5.68 2.22 -10.69
C ARG A 77 4.16 2.08 -10.68
N PHE A 78 3.65 0.91 -10.30
CA PHE A 78 2.21 0.68 -10.14
C PHE A 78 1.63 1.58 -9.04
N LEU A 79 2.28 1.65 -7.87
CA LEU A 79 1.87 2.53 -6.78
C LEU A 79 1.96 4.00 -7.22
N TYR A 80 3.04 4.40 -7.89
CA TYR A 80 3.19 5.75 -8.44
C TYR A 80 2.10 6.10 -9.47
N LYS A 81 1.67 5.15 -10.30
CA LYS A 81 0.59 5.40 -11.27
C LYS A 81 -0.75 5.68 -10.59
N TRP A 82 -1.03 4.99 -9.50
CA TRP A 82 -2.36 4.99 -8.86
C TRP A 82 -2.43 5.80 -7.56
N HIS A 83 -1.32 6.37 -7.10
CA HIS A 83 -1.34 7.32 -5.98
C HIS A 83 -1.91 8.66 -6.44
N HIS A 84 -2.72 9.27 -5.58
CA HIS A 84 -3.18 10.64 -5.77
C HIS A 84 -3.05 11.40 -4.46
N PRO A 85 -2.64 12.68 -4.50
CA PRO A 85 -2.67 13.52 -3.31
C PRO A 85 -4.10 13.56 -2.74
N LEU A 86 -4.21 13.39 -1.43
CA LEU A 86 -5.46 13.56 -0.73
C LEU A 86 -5.75 15.07 -0.65
N ALA A 87 -6.65 15.55 -1.52
CA ALA A 87 -6.93 16.98 -1.71
C ALA A 87 -7.51 17.68 -0.47
N ASP A 88 -7.93 16.92 0.54
CA ASP A 88 -8.45 17.46 1.79
C ASP A 88 -7.92 16.66 2.99
N LEU A 89 -6.77 17.11 3.49
CA LEU A 89 -6.21 16.70 4.78
C LEU A 89 -6.79 17.55 5.92
N SER A 90 -7.98 18.15 5.79
CA SER A 90 -8.73 18.64 6.96
C SER A 90 -9.21 17.45 7.80
N LEU A 91 -8.24 16.66 8.29
CA LEU A 91 -8.37 15.69 9.34
C LEU A 91 -8.45 16.44 10.68
N GLU A 92 -9.24 17.50 10.74
CA GLU A 92 -9.58 18.15 11.99
C GLU A 92 -10.58 17.26 12.73
N GLY A 93 -10.25 16.94 13.97
CA GLY A 93 -11.08 16.11 14.86
C GLY A 93 -10.76 14.61 14.83
N THR A 94 -11.22 13.91 15.86
CA THR A 94 -10.93 12.49 16.14
C THR A 94 -11.50 11.51 15.11
N ASP A 95 -12.49 11.92 14.31
CA ASP A 95 -13.19 11.04 13.36
C ASP A 95 -12.60 11.03 11.96
N ALA A 96 -11.55 11.80 11.73
CA ALA A 96 -10.95 11.94 10.41
C ALA A 96 -10.41 10.62 9.86
N LEU A 97 -9.67 9.87 10.68
CA LEU A 97 -9.18 8.52 10.36
C LEU A 97 -10.33 7.54 10.10
N ARG A 98 -11.43 7.66 10.86
CA ARG A 98 -12.61 6.81 10.70
C ARG A 98 -13.29 7.02 9.34
N ARG A 99 -13.57 8.28 8.96
CA ARG A 99 -14.16 8.61 7.65
C ARG A 99 -13.29 8.11 6.49
N LEU A 100 -11.98 8.14 6.69
CA LEU A 100 -11.00 7.70 5.73
C LEU A 100 -11.00 6.16 5.57
N ILE A 101 -11.04 5.44 6.69
CA ILE A 101 -11.19 3.97 6.72
C ILE A 101 -12.52 3.56 6.08
N GLU A 102 -13.62 4.26 6.39
CA GLU A 102 -14.94 3.99 5.80
C GLU A 102 -14.89 4.13 4.27
N ARG A 103 -14.29 5.21 3.74
CA ARG A 103 -14.10 5.39 2.28
C ARG A 103 -13.23 4.31 1.63
N MET A 104 -12.29 3.72 2.35
CA MET A 104 -11.46 2.63 1.84
C MET A 104 -12.23 1.30 1.82
N VAL A 105 -12.96 0.99 2.91
CA VAL A 105 -13.75 -0.24 3.00
C VAL A 105 -14.83 -0.28 1.92
N ASP A 106 -15.51 0.84 1.66
CA ASP A 106 -16.54 0.94 0.61
C ASP A 106 -15.99 0.72 -0.80
N ARG A 107 -14.68 0.92 -1.03
CA ARG A 107 -14.04 0.69 -2.34
C ARG A 107 -13.40 -0.69 -2.48
N MET A 108 -13.24 -1.41 -1.38
CA MET A 108 -12.65 -2.75 -1.36
C MET A 108 -13.70 -3.88 -1.45
N LEU A 109 -14.99 -3.56 -1.32
CA LEU A 109 -16.15 -4.46 -1.43
C LEU A 109 -16.94 -4.19 -2.71
#